data_AF-A0A920LIZ3-F1
#
_entry.id   AF-A0A920LIZ3-F1
#
_cell.length_a   1.000
_cell.length_b   1.000
_cell.length_c   1.000
_cell.angle_alpha   90.00
_cell.angle_beta   90.00
_cell.angle_gamma   90.00
#
_symmetry.space_group_name_H-M   'P 1'
#
loop_
_entity.id
_entity.type
_entity.pdbx_description
1 polymer ?
#
loop_
_entity_poly.entity_id
_entity_poly.type
_entity_poly.pdbx_seq_one_letter_code
_entity_poly.pdbx_strand_id
1 'polypeptide(L)'
;MRVWIYTEVLDLTKFSSTYAERFGGFGRAVSKLPDNYRRLRDREIIKIGKYDWEVVVGSGHCPEHVCLYSKQLKLLISGDQVLPKISSNVSFFPTEPLSNPLEDWLDSCHYIKELYLMMF
;
A
#
# COMPACT_ATOMS: atom_id res chain seq x y z
N MET A 1 -4.72 -8.44 8.57
CA MET A 1 -3.42 -8.16 7.94
C MET A 1 -3.37 -6.67 7.66
N ARG A 2 -2.26 -5.98 7.94
CA ARG A 2 -2.23 -4.51 8.04
C ARG A 2 -2.11 -3.88 6.65
N VAL A 3 -3.24 -3.37 6.16
CA VAL A 3 -3.33 -2.53 4.96
C VAL A 3 -3.14 -1.08 5.41
N TRP A 4 -2.14 -0.39 4.87
CA TRP A 4 -1.96 1.05 5.06
C TRP A 4 -2.50 1.77 3.82
N ILE A 5 -3.44 2.69 4.05
CA ILE A 5 -4.05 3.66 3.12
C ILE A 5 -4.02 4.97 3.96
N TYR A 6 -3.85 6.20 3.47
CA TYR A 6 -4.76 6.95 2.62
C TYR A 6 -4.11 8.20 2.02
N THR A 7 -4.47 8.45 0.76
CA THR A 7 -4.57 9.79 0.18
C THR A 7 -5.91 10.41 0.49
N GLU A 8 -5.84 11.69 0.84
CA GLU A 8 -6.92 12.67 0.98
C GLU A 8 -7.80 12.59 2.25
N VAL A 9 -7.42 13.45 3.20
CA VAL A 9 -8.27 14.28 4.08
C VAL A 9 -9.53 13.61 4.65
N LEU A 10 -9.34 12.62 5.52
CA LEU A 10 -10.24 12.42 6.65
C LEU A 10 -9.49 12.88 7.90
N ASP A 11 -10.13 13.79 8.64
CA ASP A 11 -9.69 14.28 9.93
C ASP A 11 -9.23 13.12 10.83
N LEU A 12 -7.91 12.98 10.99
CA LEU A 12 -7.25 11.87 11.69
C LEU A 12 -7.73 11.74 13.14
N THR A 13 -8.29 12.82 13.71
CA THR A 13 -8.81 12.83 15.08
C THR A 13 -10.14 12.06 15.25
N LYS A 14 -10.96 11.92 14.19
CA LYS A 14 -12.24 11.17 14.24
C LYS A 14 -12.11 9.69 13.87
N PHE A 15 -11.00 9.30 13.24
CA PHE A 15 -10.78 7.95 12.72
C PHE A 15 -10.52 6.92 13.85
N SER A 16 -9.84 7.30 14.93
CA SER A 16 -9.37 6.36 15.94
C SER A 16 -10.46 5.79 16.86
N SER A 17 -11.42 6.60 17.32
CA SER A 17 -12.41 6.16 18.31
C SER A 17 -13.54 5.34 17.68
N THR A 18 -14.03 5.78 16.51
CA THR A 18 -15.18 5.15 15.83
C THR A 18 -14.83 3.85 15.09
N TYR A 19 -13.59 3.70 14.61
CA TYR A 19 -13.16 2.50 13.88
C TYR A 19 -12.99 1.29 14.81
N ALA A 20 -12.43 1.49 16.01
CA ALA A 20 -12.26 0.43 16.99
C ALA A 20 -13.61 -0.15 17.45
N GLU A 21 -14.61 0.71 17.64
CA GLU A 21 -15.99 0.33 17.99
C GLU A 21 -16.70 -0.41 16.86
N ARG A 22 -16.51 0.01 15.60
CA ARG A 22 -17.19 -0.59 14.43
C ARG A 22 -16.62 -1.95 14.00
N PHE A 23 -15.35 -2.22 14.27
CA PHE A 23 -14.66 -3.44 13.80
C PHE A 23 -14.30 -4.44 14.93
N GLY A 24 -14.90 -4.29 16.11
CA GLY A 24 -14.88 -5.30 17.19
C GLY A 24 -13.48 -5.80 17.57
N GLY A 25 -13.22 -7.11 17.39
CA GLY A 25 -11.93 -7.73 17.70
C GLY A 25 -10.74 -7.14 16.93
N PHE A 26 -10.96 -6.67 15.70
CA PHE A 26 -9.94 -6.03 14.87
C PHE A 26 -9.58 -4.64 15.42
N GLY A 27 -10.57 -3.91 15.93
CA GLY A 27 -10.40 -2.60 16.56
C GLY A 27 -9.42 -2.60 17.74
N ARG A 28 -9.44 -3.67 18.55
CA ARG A 28 -8.51 -3.85 19.69
C ARG A 28 -7.06 -4.13 19.28
N ALA A 29 -6.83 -4.55 18.04
CA ALA A 29 -5.49 -4.81 17.49
C ALA A 29 -4.90 -3.60 16.74
N VAL A 30 -5.66 -2.50 16.64
CA VAL A 30 -5.26 -1.28 15.96
C VAL A 30 -4.84 -0.25 17.01
N SER A 31 -3.58 0.18 16.95
CA SER A 31 -3.07 1.28 17.79
C SER A 31 -3.54 2.63 17.26
N LYS A 32 -3.53 3.66 18.11
CA LYS A 32 -3.75 5.05 17.68
C LYS A 32 -2.81 5.38 16.50
N LEU A 33 -3.35 6.00 15.45
CA LEU A 33 -2.54 6.52 14.36
C LEU A 33 -1.62 7.63 14.88
N PRO A 34 -0.39 7.73 14.35
CA PRO A 34 0.50 8.84 14.70
C PRO A 34 -0.11 10.17 14.23
N ASP A 35 0.12 11.24 14.99
CA ASP A 35 -0.44 12.57 14.68
C ASP A 35 0.20 13.19 13.42
N ASN A 36 1.39 12.70 13.02
CA ASN A 36 2.11 13.13 11.83
C ASN A 36 2.69 11.93 11.09
N TYR A 37 2.85 12.04 9.78
CA TYR A 37 3.50 11.03 8.94
C TYR A 37 4.37 11.69 7.87
N ARG A 38 5.39 10.96 7.39
CA ARG A 38 6.13 11.33 6.18
C ARG A 38 5.43 10.69 4.99
N ARG A 39 4.88 11.51 4.09
CA ARG A 39 4.31 11.03 2.84
C ARG A 39 5.43 10.50 1.94
N LEU A 40 5.26 9.27 1.46
CA LEU A 40 6.10 8.68 0.42
C LEU A 40 5.44 8.89 -0.94
N ARG A 41 6.23 9.01 -2.00
CA ARG A 41 5.73 9.16 -3.38
C ARG A 41 6.36 8.10 -4.28
N ASP A 42 5.66 7.73 -5.34
CA ASP A 42 6.22 6.83 -6.35
C ASP A 42 7.56 7.37 -6.87
N ARG A 43 8.51 6.46 -7.11
CA ARG A 43 9.91 6.72 -7.50
C ARG A 43 10.76 7.44 -6.46
N GLU A 44 10.24 7.78 -5.28
CA GLU A 44 11.06 8.34 -4.21
C GLU A 44 12.11 7.33 -3.75
N ILE A 45 13.36 7.78 -3.61
CA ILE A 45 14.42 6.96 -3.03
C ILE A 45 14.52 7.25 -1.53
N ILE A 46 14.29 6.22 -0.72
CA ILE A 46 14.50 6.26 0.73
C ILE A 46 15.69 5.39 1.13
N LYS A 47 16.44 5.83 2.14
CA LYS A 47 17.56 5.07 2.68
C LYS A 47 17.11 4.30 3.91
N ILE A 48 17.28 2.98 3.89
CA ILE A 48 17.02 2.11 5.05
C ILE A 48 18.29 1.27 5.28
N GLY A 49 18.95 1.53 6.41
CA GLY A 49 20.29 1.01 6.66
C GLY A 49 21.28 1.52 5.61
N LYS A 50 22.01 0.59 4.97
CA LYS A 50 23.01 0.91 3.92
C LYS A 50 22.46 0.84 2.50
N TYR A 51 21.19 0.51 2.32
CA TYR A 51 20.58 0.28 1.02
C TYR A 51 19.63 1.40 0.65
N ASP A 52 19.63 1.73 -0.62
CA ASP A 52 18.62 2.60 -1.21
C ASP A 52 17.42 1.74 -1.63
N TRP A 53 16.24 2.29 -1.36
CA TRP A 53 14.96 1.67 -1.65
C TRP A 53 14.14 2.66 -2.46
N GLU A 54 13.77 2.26 -3.67
CA GLU A 54 12.81 2.97 -4.49
C GLU A 54 11.40 2.60 -4.01
N VAL A 55 10.61 3.63 -3.74
CA VAL A 55 9.17 3.51 -3.48
C VAL A 55 8.49 3.21 -4.80
N VAL A 56 7.77 2.11 -4.86
CA VAL A 56 6.98 1.68 -6.00
C VAL A 56 5.52 1.66 -5.54
N VAL A 57 4.72 2.58 -6.05
CA VAL A 57 3.30 2.67 -5.67
C VAL A 57 2.46 1.81 -6.63
N GLY A 58 1.66 0.92 -6.05
CA GLY A 58 0.59 0.19 -6.74
C GLY A 58 -0.79 0.62 -6.26
N SER A 59 -1.81 0.36 -7.05
CA SER A 59 -3.21 0.64 -6.79
C SER A 59 -4.06 -0.64 -6.91
N GLY A 60 -5.37 -0.51 -6.67
CA GLY A 60 -6.37 -1.57 -6.83
C GLY A 60 -6.59 -2.46 -5.61
N HIS A 61 -5.52 -3.00 -5.01
CA HIS A 61 -5.64 -3.64 -3.68
C HIS A 61 -6.01 -2.62 -2.61
N CYS A 62 -5.35 -1.47 -2.69
CA CYS A 62 -5.70 -0.26 -1.97
C CYS A 62 -5.33 0.97 -2.81
N PRO A 63 -5.82 2.19 -2.48
CA PRO A 63 -5.59 3.40 -3.26
C PRO A 63 -4.12 3.73 -3.57
N GLU A 64 -3.23 3.62 -2.58
CA GLU A 64 -1.79 3.88 -2.74
C GLU A 64 -0.96 2.87 -1.92
N HIS A 65 -0.80 1.65 -2.45
CA HIS A 65 -0.01 0.59 -1.83
C HIS A 65 1.49 0.80 -2.08
N VAL A 66 2.28 0.96 -1.01
CA VAL A 66 3.75 1.09 -1.11
C VAL A 66 4.43 -0.28 -1.15
N CYS A 67 5.12 -0.54 -2.25
CA CYS A 67 6.16 -1.55 -2.37
C CYS A 67 7.54 -0.89 -2.24
N LEU A 68 8.53 -1.62 -1.72
CA LEU A 68 9.91 -1.11 -1.60
C LEU A 68 10.85 -1.99 -2.42
N TYR A 69 11.53 -1.38 -3.38
CA TYR A 69 12.44 -2.07 -4.28
C TYR A 69 13.89 -1.63 -4.04
N SER A 70 14.79 -2.59 -3.83
CA SER A 70 16.23 -2.31 -3.76
C SER A 70 16.96 -2.99 -4.92
N LYS A 71 17.47 -2.17 -5.84
CA LYS A 71 18.25 -2.63 -7.00
C LYS A 71 19.55 -3.32 -6.60
N GLN A 72 20.20 -2.82 -5.55
CA GLN A 72 21.45 -3.38 -5.03
C GLN A 72 21.25 -4.78 -4.46
N LEU A 73 20.11 -5.02 -3.81
CA LEU A 73 19.76 -6.32 -3.23
C LEU A 73 19.02 -7.25 -4.20
N LYS A 74 18.56 -6.73 -5.34
CA LYS A 74 17.62 -7.43 -6.23
C LYS A 74 16.39 -7.94 -5.47
N LEU A 75 15.87 -7.11 -4.56
CA LEU A 75 14.81 -7.47 -3.62
C LEU A 75 13.64 -6.51 -3.72
N LEU A 76 12.43 -7.07 -3.76
CA LEU A 76 11.16 -6.35 -3.67
C LEU A 76 10.43 -6.77 -2.39
N ILE A 77 10.08 -5.80 -1.57
CA ILE A 77 9.09 -5.96 -0.50
C ILE A 77 7.74 -5.54 -1.09
N SER A 78 6.95 -6.52 -1.52
CA SER A 78 5.72 -6.31 -2.30
C SER A 78 4.46 -6.04 -1.47
N GLY A 79 4.52 -6.25 -0.15
CA GLY A 79 3.33 -6.23 0.70
C GLY A 79 2.22 -7.14 0.16
N ASP A 80 0.99 -6.62 0.12
CA ASP A 80 -0.17 -7.36 -0.38
C ASP A 80 -0.39 -7.19 -1.89
N GLN A 81 0.47 -6.44 -2.59
CA GLN A 81 0.35 -6.23 -4.04
C GLN A 81 0.71 -7.48 -4.85
N VAL A 82 1.69 -8.27 -4.38
CA VAL A 82 2.13 -9.53 -5.02
C VAL A 82 2.35 -10.59 -3.94
N LEU A 83 1.56 -11.67 -4.02
CA LEU A 83 1.57 -12.77 -3.07
C LEU A 83 1.82 -14.11 -3.79
N PRO A 84 2.63 -15.02 -3.22
CA PRO A 84 3.09 -16.20 -3.95
C PRO A 84 2.05 -17.32 -4.08
N LYS A 85 1.00 -17.34 -3.24
CA LYS A 85 0.04 -18.46 -3.15
C LYS A 85 -1.41 -18.07 -3.34
N ILE A 86 -1.76 -16.82 -3.04
CA ILE A 86 -3.12 -16.30 -3.10
C ILE A 86 -3.12 -15.02 -3.92
N SER A 87 -4.29 -14.63 -4.43
CA SER A 87 -4.47 -13.32 -5.04
C SER A 87 -4.50 -12.23 -3.96
N SER A 88 -4.08 -11.02 -4.33
CA SER A 88 -4.43 -9.82 -3.58
C SER A 88 -5.95 -9.71 -3.49
N ASN A 89 -6.46 -9.19 -2.36
CA ASN A 89 -7.86 -8.79 -2.32
C ASN A 89 -8.02 -7.51 -3.15
N VAL A 90 -8.92 -7.52 -4.13
CA VAL A 90 -9.28 -6.35 -4.92
C VAL A 90 -10.78 -6.12 -4.73
N SER A 91 -11.12 -5.02 -4.07
CA SER A 91 -12.49 -4.75 -3.62
C SER A 91 -12.99 -3.43 -4.19
N PHE A 92 -14.24 -3.41 -4.63
CA PHE A 92 -14.94 -2.18 -4.96
C PHE A 92 -15.40 -1.48 -3.68
N PHE A 93 -15.10 -0.19 -3.56
CA PHE A 93 -15.50 0.62 -2.41
C PHE A 93 -16.67 1.53 -2.78
N PRO A 94 -17.79 1.50 -2.02
CA PRO A 94 -18.94 2.38 -2.29
C PRO A 94 -18.62 3.88 -2.25
N THR A 95 -17.51 4.27 -1.61
CA THR A 95 -17.02 5.65 -1.56
C THR A 95 -16.46 6.14 -2.89
N GLU A 96 -16.09 5.23 -3.79
CA GLU A 96 -15.54 5.54 -5.12
C GLU A 96 -16.31 4.75 -6.19
N PRO A 97 -17.59 5.10 -6.43
CA PRO A 97 -18.50 4.26 -7.22
C PRO A 97 -18.13 4.15 -8.71
N LEU A 98 -17.23 5.01 -9.19
CA LEU A 98 -16.73 5.03 -10.57
C LEU A 98 -15.34 4.40 -10.70
N SER A 99 -14.77 3.85 -9.61
CA SER A 99 -13.47 3.20 -9.63
C SER A 99 -13.50 1.86 -10.36
N ASN A 100 -12.36 1.48 -10.96
CA ASN A 100 -12.13 0.14 -11.50
C ASN A 100 -10.89 -0.49 -10.84
N PRO A 101 -10.99 -0.91 -9.57
CA PRO A 101 -9.84 -1.36 -8.78
C PRO A 101 -9.17 -2.61 -9.36
N LEU A 102 -9.87 -3.39 -10.19
CA LEU A 102 -9.27 -4.54 -10.87
C LEU A 102 -8.33 -4.12 -12.00
N GLU A 103 -8.73 -3.13 -12.80
CA GLU A 103 -7.87 -2.55 -13.83
C GLU A 103 -6.65 -1.89 -13.19
N ASP A 104 -6.86 -1.09 -12.15
CA ASP A 104 -5.79 -0.46 -11.34
C ASP A 104 -4.78 -1.50 -10.80
N TRP A 105 -5.28 -2.63 -10.29
CA TRP A 105 -4.43 -3.71 -9.78
C TRP A 105 -3.65 -4.42 -10.90
N LEU A 106 -4.27 -4.65 -12.07
CA LEU A 106 -3.62 -5.26 -13.22
C LEU A 106 -2.51 -4.36 -13.78
N ASP A 107 -2.77 -3.06 -13.91
CA ASP A 107 -1.77 -2.08 -14.35
C ASP A 107 -0.60 -2.01 -13.38
N SER A 108 -0.88 -2.04 -12.08
CA SER A 108 0.15 -2.14 -11.05
C SER A 108 1.00 -3.41 -11.15
N CYS A 109 0.37 -4.54 -11.46
CA CYS A 109 1.08 -5.81 -11.69
C CYS A 109 2.01 -5.73 -12.91
N HIS A 110 1.56 -5.11 -14.01
CA HIS A 110 2.38 -4.90 -15.19
C HIS A 110 3.58 -4.00 -14.89
N TYR A 111 3.33 -2.88 -14.20
CA TYR A 111 4.39 -1.96 -13.79
C TYR A 111 5.46 -2.65 -12.92
N ILE A 112 5.05 -3.41 -11.90
CA ILE A 112 5.98 -4.16 -11.04
C ILE A 112 6.76 -5.21 -11.84
N LYS A 113 6.11 -5.87 -12.80
CA LYS A 113 6.76 -6.85 -13.68
C LYS A 113 7.84 -6.18 -14.55
N GLU A 114 7.58 -5.00 -15.10
CA GLU A 114 8.57 -4.26 -15.90
C GLU A 114 9.79 -3.88 -15.06
N LEU A 115 9.59 -3.41 -13.83
CA LEU A 115 10.69 -3.14 -12.89
C LEU A 115 11.55 -4.38 -12.63
N TYR A 116 10.93 -5.56 -12.50
CA TYR A 116 11.64 -6.81 -12.34
C TYR A 116 12.40 -7.24 -13.61
N LEU A 117 11.82 -7.04 -14.79
CA LEU A 117 12.49 -7.38 -16.05
C LEU A 117 13.71 -6.49 -16.32
N MET A 118 13.72 -5.23 -15.86
CA MET A 118 14.90 -4.36 -15.91
C MET A 118 16.08 -4.83 -15.02
N MET A 119 15.92 -5.92 -14.26
CA MET A 119 16.95 -6.49 -13.38
C MET A 119 17.88 -7.50 -14.08
N PHE A 120 17.51 -7.95 -15.28
CA PHE A 120 18.20 -8.97 -16.08
C PHE A 120 18.52 -8.42 -17.47
#